data_AF-A0AB72UEH2-F1
#
_entry.id   AF-A0AB72UEH2-F1
#
_cell.length_a   1.000
_cell.length_b   1.000
_cell.length_c   1.000
_cell.angle_alpha   90.00
_cell.angle_beta   90.00
_cell.angle_gamma   90.00
#
_symmetry.space_group_name_H-M   'P 1'
#
loop_
_entity.id
_entity.type
_entity.pdbx_description
1 polymer ?
#
loop_
_entity_poly.entity_id
_entity_poly.type
_entity_poly.pdbx_seq_one_letter_code
_entity_poly.pdbx_strand_id
1 'polypeptide(L)'
;MHQHFSFTRPLGLSFAVGIALAVGFSGFGVVWAQNDTNAGAANIVYPEMDALRGKKLFAERGCVVCHAVNNVGGDIGPGFDASNIDQSLNPFDFFARMWHGADEMLHLQRADLGYQIDFNGQDLADIYAFAHDREAQESFTEDDLSDRIREIIDNGPSVTFE
;
A
#
# COMPACT_ATOMS: atom_id res chain seq x y z
N MET A 1 -1.47 25.02 43.24
CA MET A 1 -2.21 23.82 43.69
C MET A 1 -1.37 22.60 43.32
N HIS A 2 -0.57 22.08 44.25
CA HIS A 2 0.14 20.81 44.09
C HIS A 2 -0.33 19.89 45.22
N GLN A 3 -0.96 18.76 44.86
CA GLN A 3 -1.36 17.74 45.82
C GLN A 3 -0.39 16.56 45.69
N HIS A 4 0.33 16.29 46.77
CA HIS A 4 1.12 15.07 46.94
C HIS A 4 0.19 13.93 47.34
N PHE A 5 0.16 12.86 46.54
CA PHE A 5 -0.43 11.59 46.96
C PHE A 5 0.68 10.66 47.45
N SER A 6 0.66 10.35 48.76
CA SER A 6 1.50 9.31 49.35
C SER A 6 0.80 7.96 49.25
N PHE A 7 1.46 6.99 48.63
CA PHE A 7 0.97 5.62 48.49
C PHE A 7 1.55 4.74 49.61
N THR A 8 0.73 4.38 50.59
CA THR A 8 1.08 3.37 51.60
C THR A 8 0.69 1.99 51.09
N ARG A 9 1.66 1.08 50.98
CA ARG A 9 1.44 -0.34 50.62
C ARG A 9 1.03 -1.11 51.89
N PRO A 10 -0.03 -1.94 51.88
CA PRO A 10 -0.24 -2.86 52.98
C PRO A 10 0.57 -4.15 52.78
N LEU A 11 1.11 -4.59 53.92
CA LEU A 11 1.80 -5.84 54.20
C LEU A 11 0.86 -7.04 53.94
N GLY A 12 1.40 -8.13 53.39
CA GLY A 12 0.63 -9.34 53.03
C GLY A 12 0.20 -10.20 54.22
N LEU A 13 -0.51 -11.29 53.95
CA LEU A 13 -0.30 -12.61 54.57
C LEU A 13 -1.14 -13.71 53.89
N SER A 14 -0.50 -14.87 53.74
CA SER A 14 -1.04 -16.25 53.80
C SER A 14 -1.90 -16.80 52.66
N PHE A 15 -1.27 -17.53 51.74
CA PHE A 15 -1.91 -18.62 51.00
C PHE A 15 -1.78 -19.92 51.81
N ALA A 16 -2.90 -20.40 52.35
CA ALA A 16 -3.01 -21.75 52.89
C ALA A 16 -3.12 -22.74 51.73
N VAL A 17 -2.19 -23.70 51.64
CA VAL A 17 -2.26 -24.83 50.70
C VAL A 17 -3.30 -25.83 51.21
N GLY A 18 -4.48 -25.82 50.59
CA GLY A 18 -5.50 -26.85 50.79
C GLY A 18 -5.24 -28.04 49.87
N ILE A 19 -4.97 -29.21 50.44
CA ILE A 19 -4.86 -30.48 49.71
C ILE A 19 -6.25 -30.87 49.21
N ALA A 20 -6.46 -30.83 47.89
CA ALA A 20 -7.66 -31.36 47.26
C ALA A 20 -7.53 -32.89 47.11
N LEU A 21 -8.36 -33.63 47.85
CA LEU A 21 -8.59 -35.06 47.65
C LEU A 21 -9.27 -35.28 46.29
N ALA A 22 -8.58 -35.95 45.38
CA ALA A 22 -9.15 -36.38 44.10
C ALA A 22 -10.15 -37.52 44.34
N VAL A 23 -11.45 -37.20 44.35
CA VAL A 23 -12.52 -38.18 44.23
C VAL A 23 -12.87 -38.26 42.75
N GLY A 24 -12.52 -39.37 42.12
CA GLY A 24 -12.92 -39.68 40.75
C GLY A 24 -14.43 -39.86 40.67
N PHE A 25 -15.10 -38.95 39.96
CA PHE A 25 -16.45 -39.19 39.46
C PHE A 25 -16.39 -39.28 37.94
N SER A 26 -16.23 -40.52 37.49
CA SER A 26 -16.50 -40.97 36.13
C SER A 26 -17.96 -40.71 35.77
N GLY A 27 -18.20 -40.03 34.66
CA GLY A 27 -19.48 -40.11 33.95
C GLY A 27 -20.26 -38.80 33.79
N PHE A 28 -19.65 -37.78 33.18
CA PHE A 28 -20.36 -36.89 32.26
C PHE A 28 -19.39 -36.55 31.14
N GLY A 29 -19.55 -37.19 29.98
CA GLY A 29 -18.83 -36.80 28.78
C GLY A 29 -19.34 -35.45 28.33
N VAL A 30 -18.72 -34.37 28.80
CA VAL A 30 -18.82 -33.08 28.14
C VAL A 30 -18.11 -33.27 26.80
N VAL A 31 -18.89 -33.54 25.75
CA VAL A 31 -18.42 -33.34 24.39
C VAL A 31 -18.22 -31.84 24.26
N TRP A 32 -16.98 -31.39 24.47
CA TRP A 32 -16.57 -30.11 23.93
C TRP A 32 -16.66 -30.29 22.42
N ALA A 33 -17.66 -29.67 21.79
CA ALA A 33 -17.58 -29.44 20.37
C ALA A 33 -16.30 -28.61 20.16
N GLN A 34 -15.27 -29.20 19.54
CA GLN A 34 -14.27 -28.37 18.89
C GLN A 34 -15.03 -27.51 17.89
N ASN A 35 -15.16 -26.22 18.20
CA ASN A 35 -15.53 -25.25 17.20
C ASN A 35 -14.31 -25.16 16.29
N ASP A 36 -14.30 -25.95 15.23
CA ASP A 36 -13.30 -25.86 14.17
C ASP A 36 -13.54 -24.54 13.42
N THR A 37 -13.18 -23.42 14.03
CA THR A 37 -13.31 -22.07 13.43
C THR A 37 -12.40 -21.85 12.24
N ASN A 38 -11.72 -22.89 11.76
CA ASN A 38 -10.81 -22.81 10.62
C ASN A 38 -11.34 -23.56 9.39
N ALA A 39 -12.64 -23.86 9.35
CA ALA A 39 -13.31 -24.13 8.08
C ALA A 39 -13.51 -22.81 7.32
N GLY A 40 -12.50 -22.40 6.55
CA GLY A 40 -12.68 -21.44 5.44
C GLY A 40 -12.34 -19.98 5.70
N ALA A 41 -11.36 -19.65 6.55
CA ALA A 41 -10.74 -18.32 6.46
C ALA A 41 -10.00 -18.24 5.12
N ALA A 42 -10.58 -17.56 4.14
CA ALA A 42 -9.89 -17.24 2.90
C ALA A 42 -8.61 -16.46 3.26
N ASN A 43 -7.44 -17.07 3.05
CA ASN A 43 -6.17 -16.38 3.23
C ASN A 43 -6.05 -15.34 2.10
N ILE A 44 -6.23 -14.07 2.45
CA ILE A 44 -5.96 -12.97 1.53
C ILE A 44 -4.45 -12.95 1.30
N VAL A 45 -4.04 -13.23 0.07
CA VAL A 45 -2.64 -13.14 -0.35
C VAL A 45 -2.36 -11.69 -0.71
N TYR A 46 -1.42 -11.09 0.00
CA TYR A 46 -0.90 -9.77 -0.34
C TYR A 46 0.39 -9.93 -1.15
N PRO A 47 0.52 -9.26 -2.31
CA PRO A 47 1.76 -9.28 -3.08
C PRO A 47 2.91 -8.61 -2.31
N GLU A 48 4.12 -9.12 -2.49
CA GLU A 48 5.33 -8.46 -1.97
C GLU A 48 5.63 -7.21 -2.80
N MET A 49 5.75 -6.07 -2.14
CA MET A 49 6.01 -4.77 -2.77
C MET A 49 7.50 -4.59 -3.06
N ASP A 50 7.85 -4.10 -4.25
CA ASP A 50 9.22 -3.77 -4.65
C ASP A 50 9.28 -2.45 -5.43
N ALA A 51 9.89 -1.45 -4.80
CA ALA A 51 10.00 -0.11 -5.36
C ALA A 51 10.88 -0.03 -6.61
N LEU A 52 11.90 -0.88 -6.76
CA LEU A 52 12.75 -0.88 -7.95
C LEU A 52 12.05 -1.50 -9.15
N ARG A 53 11.23 -2.55 -8.92
CA ARG A 53 10.32 -3.04 -9.96
C ARG A 53 9.27 -1.99 -10.32
N GLY A 54 8.73 -1.29 -9.33
CA GLY A 54 7.79 -0.20 -9.52
C GLY A 54 8.37 0.94 -10.36
N LYS A 55 9.60 1.35 -10.07
CA LYS A 55 10.36 2.36 -10.84
C LYS A 55 10.42 2.01 -12.32
N LYS A 56 10.82 0.77 -12.60
CA LYS A 56 10.91 0.26 -13.97
C LYS A 56 9.54 0.24 -14.66
N LEU A 57 8.51 -0.26 -13.98
CA LEU A 57 7.14 -0.28 -14.49
C LEU A 57 6.63 1.14 -14.80
N PHE A 58 6.92 2.12 -13.95
CA PHE A 58 6.48 3.50 -14.12
C PHE A 58 6.98 4.11 -15.44
N ALA A 59 8.24 3.86 -15.81
CA ALA A 59 8.78 4.27 -17.09
C ALA A 59 8.27 3.42 -18.26
N GLU A 60 8.39 2.09 -18.16
CA GLU A 60 8.11 1.18 -19.27
C GLU A 60 6.64 1.14 -19.70
N ARG A 61 5.72 1.30 -18.74
CA ARG A 61 4.28 1.33 -19.05
C ARG A 61 3.82 2.69 -19.58
N GLY A 62 4.61 3.75 -19.40
CA GLY A 62 4.31 5.10 -19.86
C GLY A 62 3.61 5.99 -18.84
N CYS A 63 3.58 5.62 -17.55
CA CYS A 63 3.01 6.46 -16.49
C CYS A 63 3.70 7.82 -16.41
N VAL A 64 5.03 7.80 -16.58
CA VAL A 64 5.91 8.98 -16.58
C VAL A 64 5.57 10.02 -17.66
N VAL A 65 4.86 9.63 -18.71
CA VAL A 65 4.44 10.57 -19.77
C VAL A 65 3.55 11.67 -19.21
N CYS A 66 2.67 11.33 -18.26
CA CYS A 66 1.72 12.27 -17.68
C CYS A 66 2.06 12.63 -16.23
N HIS A 67 2.75 11.77 -15.49
CA HIS A 67 3.03 11.93 -14.07
C HIS A 67 4.53 12.08 -13.80
N ALA A 68 4.93 13.18 -13.18
CA ALA A 68 6.32 13.40 -12.82
C ALA A 68 6.74 12.73 -11.50
N VAL A 69 7.99 12.30 -11.45
CA VAL A 69 8.73 11.88 -10.24
C VAL A 69 10.14 12.40 -10.36
N ASN A 70 10.69 13.00 -9.30
CA ASN A 70 12.06 13.53 -9.27
C ASN A 70 12.35 14.51 -10.42
N ASN A 71 11.36 15.32 -10.80
CA ASN A 71 11.37 16.23 -11.95
C ASN A 71 11.55 15.55 -13.32
N VAL A 72 11.30 14.25 -13.42
CA VAL A 72 11.31 13.48 -14.67
C VAL A 72 9.88 13.10 -15.02
N GLY A 73 9.47 13.41 -16.25
CA GLY A 73 8.12 13.15 -16.76
C GLY A 73 7.28 14.40 -17.00
N GLY A 74 6.01 14.17 -17.33
CA GLY A 74 5.02 15.24 -17.59
C GLY A 74 4.32 15.77 -16.34
N ASP A 75 3.65 16.91 -16.48
CA ASP A 75 2.93 17.63 -15.42
C ASP A 75 1.40 17.66 -15.64
N ILE A 76 0.89 16.77 -16.50
CA ILE A 76 -0.54 16.64 -16.83
C ILE A 76 -1.32 16.06 -15.65
N GLY A 77 -0.78 14.98 -15.08
CA GLY A 77 -1.32 14.32 -13.91
C GLY A 77 -0.64 14.79 -12.63
N PRO A 78 -1.20 14.48 -11.45
CA PRO A 78 -0.53 14.76 -10.19
C PRO A 78 0.82 14.04 -10.12
N GLY A 79 1.87 14.76 -9.69
CA GLY A 79 3.18 14.18 -9.44
C GLY A 79 3.17 13.20 -8.27
N PHE A 80 4.04 12.18 -8.36
CA PHE A 80 4.15 11.10 -7.37
C PHE A 80 5.41 11.17 -6.51
N ASP A 81 6.03 12.36 -6.40
CA ASP A 81 7.13 12.56 -5.45
C ASP A 81 6.67 12.14 -4.04
N ALA A 82 7.46 11.31 -3.36
CA ALA A 82 7.15 10.78 -2.04
C ALA A 82 7.08 11.89 -0.96
N SER A 83 7.53 13.10 -1.29
CA SER A 83 7.38 14.31 -0.48
C SER A 83 6.01 14.98 -0.63
N ASN A 84 5.19 14.55 -1.60
CA ASN A 84 3.85 15.07 -1.83
C ASN A 84 2.91 14.70 -0.67
N ILE A 85 2.62 15.69 0.18
CA ILE A 85 1.80 15.52 1.38
C ILE A 85 0.33 15.20 1.08
N ASP A 86 -0.14 15.51 -0.13
CA ASP A 86 -1.52 15.23 -0.54
C ASP A 86 -1.69 13.79 -1.02
N GLN A 87 -0.59 13.06 -1.25
CA GLN A 87 -0.59 11.65 -1.61
C GLN A 87 -0.94 10.78 -0.40
N SER A 88 -1.94 9.91 -0.56
CA SER A 88 -2.38 9.06 0.55
C SER A 88 -1.41 7.90 0.77
N LEU A 89 -0.95 7.76 2.02
CA LEU A 89 -0.21 6.58 2.49
C LEU A 89 -1.10 5.34 2.62
N ASN A 90 -2.42 5.46 2.50
CA ASN A 90 -3.30 4.30 2.46
C ASN A 90 -3.40 3.78 1.01
N PRO A 91 -2.96 2.55 0.71
CA PRO A 91 -2.99 2.02 -0.65
C PRO A 91 -4.41 2.00 -1.25
N PHE A 92 -5.44 1.77 -0.43
CA PHE A 92 -6.82 1.78 -0.91
C PHE A 92 -7.26 3.17 -1.36
N ASP A 93 -6.87 4.22 -0.64
CA ASP A 93 -7.19 5.60 -1.01
C ASP A 93 -6.34 6.06 -2.21
N PHE A 94 -5.08 5.61 -2.28
CA PHE A 94 -4.20 5.86 -3.43
C PHE A 94 -4.85 5.35 -4.73
N PHE A 95 -5.30 4.08 -4.73
CA PHE A 95 -5.95 3.50 -5.90
C PHE A 95 -7.38 3.99 -6.13
N ALA A 96 -8.12 4.37 -5.09
CA ALA A 96 -9.43 4.99 -5.25
C ALA A 96 -9.33 6.35 -5.98
N ARG A 97 -8.29 7.14 -5.69
CA ARG A 97 -8.02 8.38 -6.43
C ARG A 97 -7.63 8.12 -7.87
N MET A 98 -6.78 7.12 -8.11
CA MET A 98 -6.47 6.65 -9.48
C MET A 98 -7.75 6.26 -10.22
N TRP A 99 -8.66 5.53 -9.58
CA TRP A 99 -9.95 5.14 -10.16
C TRP A 99 -10.83 6.35 -10.50
N HIS A 100 -10.84 7.38 -9.66
CA HIS A 100 -11.57 8.61 -9.94
C HIS A 100 -11.03 9.35 -11.17
N GLY A 101 -9.73 9.26 -11.45
CA GLY A 101 -9.11 9.82 -12.66
C GLY A 101 -9.17 8.93 -13.90
N ALA A 102 -9.85 7.77 -13.83
CA ALA A 102 -9.74 6.74 -14.88
C ALA A 102 -10.19 7.21 -16.26
N ASP A 103 -11.30 7.94 -16.37
CA ASP A 103 -11.82 8.37 -17.68
C ASP A 103 -10.80 9.24 -18.43
N GLU A 104 -10.19 10.20 -17.74
CA GLU A 104 -9.18 11.10 -18.31
C GLU A 104 -7.89 10.34 -18.64
N MET A 105 -7.41 9.49 -17.72
CA MET A 105 -6.25 8.65 -17.99
C MET A 105 -6.47 7.76 -19.22
N LEU A 106 -7.64 7.13 -19.37
CA LEU A 106 -7.93 6.27 -20.53
C LEU A 106 -8.03 7.06 -21.84
N HIS A 107 -8.51 8.30 -21.78
CA HIS A 107 -8.55 9.21 -22.93
C HIS A 107 -7.13 9.57 -23.39
N LEU A 108 -6.30 10.07 -22.47
CA LEU A 108 -4.93 10.49 -22.75
C LEU A 108 -4.01 9.32 -23.11
N GLN A 109 -4.13 8.18 -22.44
CA GLN A 109 -3.37 6.98 -22.82
C GLN A 109 -3.67 6.55 -24.26
N ARG A 110 -4.94 6.62 -24.70
CA ARG A 110 -5.27 6.32 -26.09
C ARG A 110 -4.70 7.34 -27.06
N ALA A 111 -4.71 8.62 -26.70
CA ALA A 111 -4.28 9.71 -27.56
C ALA A 111 -2.74 9.77 -27.67
N ASP A 112 -2.04 9.69 -26.54
CA ASP A 112 -0.59 9.93 -26.42
C ASP A 112 0.22 8.63 -26.48
N LEU A 113 -0.24 7.55 -25.84
CA LEU A 113 0.46 6.27 -25.83
C LEU A 113 0.02 5.35 -26.97
N GLY A 114 -1.21 5.50 -27.47
CA GLY A 114 -1.82 4.62 -28.47
C GLY A 114 -2.29 3.26 -27.92
N TYR A 115 -2.20 3.05 -26.61
CA TYR A 115 -2.65 1.85 -25.90
C TYR A 115 -3.16 2.22 -24.51
N GLN A 116 -3.88 1.30 -23.86
CA GLN A 116 -4.27 1.45 -22.45
C GLN A 116 -3.31 0.64 -21.58
N ILE A 117 -2.94 1.19 -20.43
CA ILE A 117 -2.06 0.53 -19.47
C ILE A 117 -2.88 -0.50 -18.69
N ASP A 118 -2.56 -1.77 -18.87
CA ASP A 118 -3.13 -2.88 -18.10
C ASP A 118 -2.26 -3.20 -16.88
N PHE A 119 -2.92 -3.40 -15.72
CA PHE A 119 -2.26 -3.78 -14.47
C PHE A 119 -2.72 -5.16 -13.98
N ASN A 120 -1.78 -5.94 -13.47
CA ASN A 120 -2.07 -7.04 -12.55
C ASN A 120 -1.87 -6.61 -11.08
N GLY A 121 -2.21 -7.49 -10.12
CA GLY A 121 -2.09 -7.16 -8.69
C GLY A 121 -0.65 -6.88 -8.21
N GLN A 122 0.35 -7.53 -8.82
CA GLN A 122 1.76 -7.29 -8.52
C GLN A 122 2.24 -5.95 -9.10
N ASP A 123 1.79 -5.59 -10.32
CA ASP A 123 2.12 -4.30 -10.94
C ASP A 123 1.64 -3.14 -10.03
N LEU A 124 0.41 -3.23 -9.52
CA LEU A 124 -0.13 -2.23 -8.59
C LEU A 124 0.70 -2.14 -7.30
N ALA A 125 1.05 -3.29 -6.72
CA ALA A 125 1.83 -3.34 -5.48
C ALA A 125 3.20 -2.68 -5.65
N ASP A 126 3.89 -2.98 -6.74
CA ASP A 126 5.21 -2.44 -7.03
C ASP A 126 5.15 -0.93 -7.36
N ILE A 127 4.15 -0.47 -8.13
CA ILE A 127 3.94 0.96 -8.42
C ILE A 127 3.64 1.73 -7.14
N TYR A 128 2.78 1.21 -6.27
CA TYR A 128 2.50 1.84 -4.98
C TYR A 128 3.75 1.90 -4.09
N ALA A 129 4.60 0.87 -4.11
CA ALA A 129 5.88 0.87 -3.42
C ALA A 129 6.77 2.01 -3.93
N PHE A 130 6.94 2.11 -5.24
CA PHE A 130 7.75 3.15 -5.88
C PHE A 130 7.23 4.57 -5.59
N ALA A 131 5.92 4.77 -5.64
CA ALA A 131 5.29 6.07 -5.38
C ALA A 131 5.52 6.58 -3.94
N HIS A 132 5.99 5.72 -3.02
CA HIS A 132 6.25 6.07 -1.62
C HIS A 132 7.69 5.78 -1.18
N ASP A 133 8.58 5.39 -2.10
CA ASP A 133 9.98 5.07 -1.80
C ASP A 133 10.90 6.18 -2.30
N ARG A 134 11.30 7.06 -1.37
CA ARG A 134 12.13 8.22 -1.70
C ARG A 134 13.48 7.83 -2.30
N GLU A 135 14.11 6.76 -1.84
CA GLU A 135 15.42 6.34 -2.34
C GLU A 135 15.32 5.84 -3.79
N ALA A 136 14.30 5.05 -4.10
CA ALA A 136 14.01 4.61 -5.46
C ALA A 136 13.70 5.80 -6.38
N GLN A 137 12.94 6.79 -5.90
CA GLN A 137 12.62 8.00 -6.65
C GLN A 137 13.84 8.91 -6.90
N GLU A 138 14.72 9.08 -5.90
CA GLU A 138 15.98 9.82 -6.07
C GLU A 138 16.87 9.19 -7.16
N SER A 139 16.74 7.87 -7.38
CA SER A 139 17.43 7.14 -8.45
C SER A 139 16.72 7.20 -9.81
N PHE A 140 15.51 7.77 -9.90
CA PHE A 140 14.75 7.86 -11.14
C PHE A 140 15.22 9.07 -11.95
N THR A 141 15.70 8.82 -13.17
CA THR A 141 16.32 9.84 -14.02
C THR A 141 15.86 9.70 -15.47
N GLU A 142 16.17 10.70 -16.31
CA GLU A 142 15.94 10.64 -17.76
C GLU A 142 16.55 9.39 -18.41
N ASP A 143 17.63 8.83 -17.85
CA ASP A 143 18.28 7.61 -18.37
C ASP A 143 17.41 6.35 -18.20
N ASP A 144 16.42 6.36 -17.29
CA ASP A 144 15.46 5.27 -17.12
C ASP A 144 14.40 5.25 -18.25
N LEU A 145 14.31 6.31 -19.08
CA LEU A 145 13.31 6.42 -20.14
C LEU A 145 13.77 5.77 -21.45
N SER A 146 12.82 5.23 -22.21
CA SER A 146 13.08 4.84 -23.60
C SER A 146 12.99 6.05 -24.53
N ASP A 147 13.65 6.01 -25.68
CA ASP A 147 13.60 7.10 -26.67
C ASP A 147 12.17 7.45 -27.08
N ARG A 148 11.31 6.44 -27.23
CA ARG A 148 9.90 6.64 -27.52
C ARG A 148 9.17 7.41 -26.42
N ILE A 149 9.44 7.10 -25.16
CA ILE A 149 8.78 7.78 -24.03
C ILE A 149 9.26 9.23 -23.95
N ARG A 150 10.56 9.49 -24.12
CA ARG A 150 11.11 10.86 -24.18
C ARG A 150 10.46 11.66 -25.31
N GLU A 151 10.35 11.08 -26.51
CA GLU A 151 9.70 11.72 -27.65
C GLU A 151 8.24 12.11 -27.36
N ILE A 152 7.47 11.25 -26.68
CA ILE A 152 6.09 11.57 -26.33
C ILE A 152 6.04 12.73 -25.31
N ILE A 153 6.90 12.72 -24.30
CA ILE A 153 6.99 13.81 -23.31
C ILE A 153 7.34 15.13 -24.01
N ASP A 154 8.36 15.12 -24.88
CA ASP A 154 8.83 16.31 -25.60
C ASP A 154 7.78 16.91 -26.55
N ASN A 155 6.93 16.05 -27.13
CA ASN A 155 5.83 16.48 -27.99
C ASN A 155 4.65 17.08 -27.21
N GLY A 156 4.54 16.80 -25.91
CA GLY A 156 3.42 17.19 -25.07
C GLY A 156 2.12 16.44 -25.37
N PRO A 157 1.02 16.76 -24.66
CA PRO A 157 -0.27 16.09 -24.85
C PRO A 157 -0.82 16.33 -26.26
N SER A 158 -1.29 15.26 -26.90
CA SER A 158 -1.89 15.31 -28.25
C SER A 158 -3.29 15.91 -28.27
N VAL A 159 -3.89 16.14 -27.09
CA VAL A 159 -5.21 16.74 -26.92
C VAL A 159 -5.11 18.08 -26.18
N THR A 160 -6.02 18.99 -26.49
CA THR A 160 -6.13 20.28 -25.80
C THR A 160 -7.11 20.18 -24.64
N PHE A 161 -6.70 20.66 -23.47
CA PHE A 161 -7.60 20.81 -22.32
C PHE A 161 -8.45 22.08 -22.52
N GLU A 162 -9.76 21.93 -22.66
CA GLU A 162 -10.75 23.03 -22.76
C GLU A 162 -11.31 23.46 -21.40
#